data_AF-A0A1Q7SJL2-F1
#
_entry.id   AF-A0A1Q7SJL2-F1
#
_cell.length_a   1.000
_cell.length_b   1.000
_cell.length_c   1.000
_cell.angle_alpha   90.00
_cell.angle_beta   90.00
_cell.angle_gamma   90.00
#
_symmetry.space_group_name_H-M   'P 1'
#
loop_
_entity.id
_entity.type
_entity.pdbx_description
1 polymer ?
#
loop_
_entity_poly.entity_id
_entity_poly.type
_entity_poly.pdbx_seq_one_letter_code
_entity_poly.pdbx_strand_id
1 'polypeptide(L)'
;MRPAGTTAVVTGSFPAVAIAVAIVSGAAGMVGVYLDTAWHRTVGRDSFFILPHVFIYCGGLGVLGAALTSVARATLGRAEDFGGPILRLRRLRLPLGFAVTALGIFVIMAAAPVDAWWHATFGKDVLIWSPPHLQLHLGAGVAAIGLLFAVAAQRGRGALASAWLWRGAMLAVLVDLVHRGHFILAHYTMLSHARTPDLYPFLVALLVPVVLVAAARAVGPWAPTLACLLFLGVTWLMDVMLRAIEFDRYTLTPILALPAAVLSLAFWGEERQPARSRRDGAWLSVAAGVAFTIAFVTMEFVWMGWAVGRPWATERVLAALPLVLVTGALSGWVGWVLGGFLRAVGSASGAVAEFGSRWRARVAAIVAIVLALVGLAATYRPQRYGPPMLVDELKLVPFSAFPYQEAIFWNVVLAEGWPFAPRIDARSEGIIDGLPVPVGPAWCAPTEAALTTAVAGARFGVEVNGTPVDLAPYPLVRLRLRDGSHCAWVGVASAFQRASQNRFVYTIERPALGVPLTTRVELGVTFKDP
;
A
#
# COMPACT_ATOMS: atom_id res chain seq x y z
N MET A 1 5.64 26.19 57.09
CA MET A 1 6.42 25.20 56.32
C MET A 1 5.48 24.55 55.31
N ARG A 2 5.72 24.74 54.00
CA ARG A 2 5.00 24.05 52.92
C ARG A 2 5.51 22.61 52.83
N PRO A 3 4.68 21.58 52.65
CA PRO A 3 5.20 20.24 52.37
C PRO A 3 5.80 20.24 50.96
N ALA A 4 7.02 19.74 50.87
CA ALA A 4 7.74 19.57 49.62
C ALA A 4 6.93 18.65 48.69
N GLY A 5 6.55 19.17 47.52
CA GLY A 5 6.01 18.38 46.44
C GLY A 5 7.09 17.45 45.92
N THR A 6 6.97 16.16 46.23
CA THR A 6 7.65 15.13 45.45
C THR A 6 7.14 15.21 44.02
N THR A 7 7.97 15.76 43.13
CA THR A 7 7.85 15.59 41.69
C THR A 7 7.94 14.10 41.39
N ALA A 8 6.78 13.43 41.35
CA ALA A 8 6.68 12.09 40.81
C ALA A 8 7.13 12.16 39.35
N VAL A 9 8.37 11.74 39.08
CA VAL A 9 8.81 11.42 37.73
C VAL A 9 7.84 10.36 37.23
N VAL A 10 7.00 10.73 36.26
CA VAL A 10 6.10 9.82 35.57
C VAL A 10 6.98 8.83 34.81
N THR A 11 7.44 7.78 35.49
CA THR A 11 8.06 6.63 34.86
C THR A 11 6.94 5.94 34.08
N GLY A 12 6.95 6.10 32.75
CA GLY A 12 5.93 5.51 31.89
C GLY A 12 5.85 4.01 32.13
N SER A 13 4.64 3.51 32.42
CA SER A 13 4.39 2.07 32.50
C SER A 13 4.87 1.40 31.22
N PHE A 14 5.59 0.27 31.30
CA PHE A 14 6.17 -0.43 30.14
C PHE A 14 5.23 -0.53 28.92
N PRO A 15 3.92 -0.86 29.06
CA PRO A 15 3.00 -0.91 27.91
C PRO A 15 2.90 0.41 27.13
N ALA A 16 2.95 1.55 27.80
CA ALA A 16 2.92 2.87 27.15
C ALA A 16 4.20 3.13 26.34
N VAL A 17 5.36 2.70 26.85
CA VAL A 17 6.63 2.76 26.10
C VAL A 17 6.58 1.83 24.89
N ALA A 18 6.11 0.60 25.06
CA ALA A 18 5.97 -0.35 23.95
C ALA A 18 5.00 0.18 22.86
N ILE A 19 3.89 0.79 23.25
CA ILE A 19 2.95 1.47 22.33
C ILE A 19 3.66 2.62 21.60
N ALA A 20 4.37 3.49 22.31
CA ALA A 20 5.07 4.62 21.71
C ALA A 20 6.14 4.15 20.70
N VAL A 21 6.94 3.13 21.06
CA VAL A 21 7.90 2.50 20.14
C VAL A 21 7.20 1.96 18.91
N ALA A 22 6.11 1.19 19.08
CA ALA A 22 5.37 0.64 17.94
C ALA A 22 4.78 1.73 17.03
N ILE A 23 4.26 2.83 17.58
CA ILE A 23 3.74 3.97 16.81
C ILE A 23 4.87 4.65 16.02
N VAL A 24 5.98 4.97 16.68
CA VAL A 24 7.12 5.66 16.04
C VAL A 24 7.76 4.77 14.97
N SER A 25 7.97 3.49 15.27
CA SER A 25 8.51 2.53 14.32
C SER A 25 7.55 2.28 13.14
N GLY A 26 6.24 2.17 13.39
CA GLY A 26 5.23 2.06 12.33
C GLY A 26 5.23 3.28 11.41
N ALA A 27 5.31 4.49 11.98
CA ALA A 27 5.40 5.74 11.23
C ALA A 27 6.70 5.83 10.41
N ALA A 28 7.84 5.45 10.99
CA ALA A 28 9.11 5.38 10.27
C ALA A 28 9.03 4.39 9.09
N GLY A 29 8.44 3.20 9.32
CA GLY A 29 8.20 2.24 8.25
C GLY A 29 7.33 2.82 7.12
N MET A 30 6.28 3.58 7.46
CA MET A 30 5.43 4.25 6.47
C MET A 30 6.19 5.33 5.68
N VAL A 31 7.02 6.15 6.33
CA VAL A 31 7.91 7.10 5.62
C VAL A 31 8.83 6.35 4.66
N GLY A 32 9.39 5.22 5.09
CA GLY A 32 10.18 4.34 4.24
C GLY A 32 9.41 3.86 3.01
N VAL A 33 8.18 3.38 3.18
CA VAL A 33 7.29 2.95 2.08
C VAL A 33 7.01 4.08 1.06
N TYR A 34 6.72 5.29 1.55
CA TYR A 34 6.51 6.43 0.65
C TYR A 34 7.79 6.80 -0.11
N LEU A 35 8.92 6.85 0.59
CA LEU A 35 10.20 7.16 -0.01
C LEU A 35 10.62 6.06 -1.00
N ASP A 36 10.28 4.80 -0.73
CA ASP A 36 10.66 3.63 -1.54
C ASP A 36 10.04 3.68 -2.93
N THR A 37 8.72 3.91 -3.02
CA THR A 37 8.07 4.00 -4.33
C THR A 37 8.60 5.20 -5.12
N ALA A 38 8.83 6.35 -4.46
CA ALA A 38 9.41 7.53 -5.10
C ALA A 38 10.84 7.22 -5.59
N TRP A 39 11.64 6.53 -4.77
CA TRP A 39 12.99 6.09 -5.11
C TRP A 39 12.99 5.20 -6.34
N HIS A 40 12.12 4.20 -6.40
CA HIS A 40 12.06 3.29 -7.54
C HIS A 40 11.62 3.96 -8.84
N ARG A 41 10.78 5.00 -8.78
CA ARG A 41 10.39 5.77 -9.97
C ARG A 41 11.49 6.71 -10.45
N THR A 42 12.22 7.33 -9.53
CA THR A 42 13.23 8.35 -9.87
C THR A 42 14.62 7.76 -10.10
N VAL A 43 15.07 6.86 -9.22
CA VAL A 43 16.40 6.22 -9.26
C VAL A 43 16.35 4.90 -10.01
N GLY A 44 15.25 4.16 -9.91
CA GLY A 44 15.18 2.75 -10.32
C GLY A 44 15.45 1.79 -9.16
N ARG A 45 15.73 0.52 -9.49
CA ARG A 45 16.04 -0.52 -8.50
C ARG A 45 17.55 -0.50 -8.21
N ASP A 46 17.89 -0.51 -6.93
CA ASP A 46 19.25 -0.35 -6.41
C ASP A 46 19.51 -1.48 -5.37
N SER A 47 20.50 -1.31 -4.49
CA SER A 47 20.88 -2.24 -3.43
C SER A 47 19.72 -2.57 -2.47
N PHE A 48 19.79 -3.77 -1.89
CA PHE A 48 18.85 -4.23 -0.86
C PHE A 48 18.80 -3.33 0.39
N PHE A 49 19.85 -2.54 0.65
CA PHE A 49 19.99 -1.69 1.84
C PHE A 49 19.88 -0.19 1.56
N ILE A 50 19.11 0.22 0.55
CA ILE A 50 18.81 1.65 0.36
C ILE A 50 18.07 2.24 1.56
N LEU A 51 18.19 3.56 1.74
CA LEU A 51 17.59 4.29 2.86
C LEU A 51 16.09 3.98 3.08
N PRO A 52 15.23 3.93 2.04
CA PRO A 52 13.82 3.56 2.21
C PRO A 52 13.63 2.18 2.85
N HIS A 53 14.38 1.19 2.39
CA HIS A 53 14.35 -0.17 2.94
C HIS A 53 14.79 -0.21 4.39
N VAL A 54 15.84 0.54 4.76
CA VAL A 54 16.29 0.62 6.15
C VAL A 54 15.17 1.17 7.05
N PHE A 55 14.44 2.20 6.61
CA PHE A 55 13.26 2.69 7.33
C PHE A 55 12.17 1.61 7.47
N ILE A 56 11.87 0.89 6.39
CA ILE A 56 10.89 -0.21 6.39
C ILE A 56 11.30 -1.32 7.37
N TYR A 57 12.54 -1.79 7.29
CA TYR A 57 13.07 -2.88 8.11
C TYR A 57 13.11 -2.49 9.59
N CYS A 58 13.69 -1.35 9.91
CA CYS A 58 13.76 -0.84 11.29
C CYS A 58 12.36 -0.57 11.84
N GLY A 59 11.44 -0.06 11.02
CA GLY A 59 10.05 0.13 11.38
C GLY A 59 9.35 -1.18 11.74
N GLY A 60 9.45 -2.19 10.87
CA GLY A 60 8.87 -3.52 11.10
C GLY A 60 9.48 -4.22 12.32
N LEU A 61 10.82 -4.21 12.45
CA LEU A 61 11.54 -4.79 13.57
C LEU A 61 11.20 -4.10 14.90
N GLY A 62 11.05 -2.77 14.90
CA GLY A 62 10.64 -2.02 16.08
C GLY A 62 9.24 -2.37 16.56
N VAL A 63 8.27 -2.47 15.64
CA VAL A 63 6.90 -2.92 15.95
C VAL A 63 6.90 -4.36 16.50
N LEU A 64 7.65 -5.27 15.86
CA LEU A 64 7.77 -6.65 16.31
C LEU A 64 8.44 -6.75 17.68
N GLY A 65 9.53 -6.01 17.89
CA GLY A 65 10.26 -5.96 19.15
C GLY A 65 9.38 -5.47 20.30
N ALA A 66 8.60 -4.41 20.08
CA ALA A 66 7.63 -3.92 21.06
C ALA A 66 6.56 -4.98 21.40
N ALA A 67 6.04 -5.67 20.39
CA ALA A 67 5.03 -6.71 20.56
C ALA A 67 5.55 -7.95 21.28
N LEU A 68 6.69 -8.51 20.84
CA LEU A 68 7.30 -9.70 21.44
C LEU A 68 7.80 -9.44 22.86
N THR A 69 8.37 -8.27 23.13
CA THR A 69 8.78 -7.91 24.50
C THR A 69 7.57 -7.78 25.42
N SER A 70 6.44 -7.26 24.90
CA SER A 70 5.18 -7.21 25.65
C SER A 70 4.63 -8.61 25.98
N VAL A 71 4.65 -9.52 25.01
CA VAL A 71 4.31 -10.94 25.22
C VAL A 71 5.24 -11.61 26.24
N ALA A 72 6.54 -11.37 26.14
CA ALA A 72 7.53 -11.93 27.06
C ALA A 72 7.27 -11.45 28.50
N ARG A 73 7.08 -10.14 28.71
CA ARG A 73 6.80 -9.59 30.04
C ARG A 73 5.48 -10.08 30.61
N ALA A 74 4.43 -10.14 29.80
CA ALA A 74 3.15 -10.72 30.23
C ALA A 74 3.33 -12.18 30.69
N THR A 75 4.12 -12.96 29.95
CA THR A 75 4.46 -14.35 30.28
C THR A 75 5.26 -14.46 31.57
N LEU A 76 6.20 -13.52 31.81
CA LEU A 76 7.02 -13.41 33.02
C LEU A 76 6.28 -12.81 34.23
N GLY A 77 4.95 -12.83 34.22
CA GLY A 77 4.14 -12.47 35.39
C GLY A 77 3.74 -11.00 35.47
N ARG A 78 3.88 -10.23 34.38
CA ARG A 78 3.42 -8.82 34.28
C ARG A 78 2.20 -8.67 33.36
N ALA A 79 1.28 -9.64 33.38
CA ALA A 79 0.17 -9.66 32.41
C ALA A 79 -0.87 -8.57 32.69
N GLU A 80 -1.07 -8.26 33.97
CA GLU A 80 -1.98 -7.26 34.50
C GLU A 80 -1.66 -5.83 34.04
N ASP A 81 -0.37 -5.54 33.79
CA ASP A 81 0.10 -4.25 33.27
C ASP A 81 -0.56 -3.91 31.93
N PHE A 82 -0.85 -4.92 31.09
CA PHE A 82 -1.28 -4.72 29.70
C PHE A 82 -2.77 -4.42 29.51
N GLY A 83 -3.60 -4.78 30.49
CA GLY A 83 -5.05 -4.60 30.39
C GLY A 83 -5.71 -5.43 29.29
N GLY A 84 -7.03 -5.34 29.23
CA GLY A 84 -7.83 -6.08 28.25
C GLY A 84 -7.67 -7.61 28.35
N PRO A 85 -8.09 -8.34 27.30
CA PRO A 85 -7.99 -9.79 27.25
C PRO A 85 -6.54 -10.29 27.14
N ILE A 86 -6.20 -11.31 27.94
CA ILE A 86 -4.94 -12.05 27.85
C ILE A 86 -5.25 -13.46 27.34
N LEU A 87 -4.81 -13.77 26.12
CA LEU A 87 -4.91 -15.12 25.57
C LEU A 87 -3.83 -16.00 26.20
N ARG A 88 -4.10 -17.30 26.36
CA ARG A 88 -3.15 -18.27 26.90
C ARG A 88 -2.82 -19.30 25.84
N LEU A 89 -1.53 -19.48 25.55
CA LEU A 89 -1.03 -20.52 24.67
C LEU A 89 0.07 -21.29 25.41
N ARG A 90 -0.27 -22.46 25.95
CA ARG A 90 0.59 -23.24 26.85
C ARG A 90 1.07 -22.37 28.03
N ARG A 91 2.37 -22.07 28.10
CA ARG A 91 2.97 -21.22 29.13
C ARG A 91 2.94 -19.73 28.77
N LEU A 92 2.70 -19.39 27.51
CA LEU A 92 2.69 -18.01 27.04
C LEU A 92 1.41 -17.29 27.46
N ARG A 93 1.57 -16.06 27.95
CA ARG A 93 0.49 -15.11 28.17
C ARG A 93 0.58 -14.03 27.10
N LEU A 94 -0.45 -13.93 26.28
CA LEU A 94 -0.47 -13.13 25.06
C LEU A 94 -1.48 -11.98 25.23
N PRO A 95 -1.06 -10.75 25.58
CA PRO A 95 -1.95 -9.61 25.56
C PRO A 95 -2.52 -9.43 24.15
N LEU A 96 -3.84 -9.44 24.01
CA LEU A 96 -4.52 -9.56 22.72
C LEU A 96 -3.99 -8.58 21.68
N GLY A 97 -3.89 -7.30 22.03
CA GLY A 97 -3.43 -6.26 21.11
C GLY A 97 -2.02 -6.54 20.56
N PHE A 98 -1.05 -6.78 21.44
CA PHE A 98 0.32 -7.07 21.04
C PHE A 98 0.47 -8.43 20.33
N ALA A 99 -0.33 -9.43 20.69
CA ALA A 99 -0.33 -10.72 20.00
C ALA A 99 -0.80 -10.58 18.55
N VAL A 100 -1.87 -9.82 18.31
CA VAL A 100 -2.37 -9.51 16.96
C VAL A 100 -1.37 -8.62 16.22
N THR A 101 -0.71 -7.67 16.90
CA THR A 101 0.37 -6.87 16.32
C THR A 101 1.52 -7.75 15.81
N ALA A 102 2.00 -8.68 16.63
CA ALA A 102 3.05 -9.62 16.23
C ALA A 102 2.61 -10.51 15.08
N LEU A 103 1.38 -11.04 15.11
CA LEU A 103 0.81 -11.84 14.02
C LEU A 103 0.84 -11.08 12.69
N GLY A 104 0.43 -9.81 12.70
CA GLY A 104 0.49 -8.96 11.51
C GLY A 104 1.91 -8.83 10.93
N ILE A 105 2.92 -8.62 11.79
CA ILE A 105 4.32 -8.56 11.32
C ILE A 105 4.81 -9.94 10.83
N PHE A 106 4.39 -11.05 11.44
CA PHE A 106 4.74 -12.37 10.89
C PHE A 106 4.12 -12.62 9.51
N VAL A 107 2.91 -12.11 9.25
CA VAL A 107 2.30 -12.16 7.90
C VAL A 107 3.11 -11.35 6.89
N ILE A 108 3.65 -10.18 7.29
CA ILE A 108 4.57 -9.38 6.47
C ILE A 108 5.84 -10.19 6.16
N MET A 109 6.49 -10.77 7.18
CA MET A 109 7.72 -11.53 6.98
C MET A 109 7.52 -12.75 6.08
N ALA A 110 6.36 -13.40 6.17
CA ALA A 110 5.99 -14.51 5.29
C ALA A 110 5.76 -14.08 3.82
N ALA A 111 5.68 -12.77 3.52
CA ALA A 111 5.54 -12.30 2.14
C ALA A 111 6.84 -12.40 1.36
N ALA A 112 8.01 -12.34 2.01
CA ALA A 112 9.32 -12.42 1.34
C ALA A 112 9.51 -13.69 0.47
N PRO A 113 9.23 -14.92 0.94
CA PRO A 113 9.32 -16.09 0.07
C PRO A 113 8.26 -16.11 -1.04
N VAL A 114 7.08 -15.55 -0.80
CA VAL A 114 6.01 -15.42 -1.82
C VAL A 114 6.44 -14.43 -2.91
N ASP A 115 7.10 -13.34 -2.52
CA ASP A 115 7.67 -12.33 -3.41
C ASP A 115 8.78 -12.88 -4.28
N ALA A 116 9.72 -13.63 -3.69
CA ALA A 116 10.78 -14.31 -4.44
C ALA A 116 10.21 -15.31 -5.47
N TRP A 117 9.20 -16.09 -5.08
CA TRP A 117 8.50 -16.99 -6.01
C TRP A 117 7.79 -16.22 -7.13
N TRP A 118 7.13 -15.12 -6.79
CA TRP A 118 6.43 -14.27 -7.74
C TRP A 118 7.39 -13.68 -8.78
N HIS A 119 8.51 -13.12 -8.33
CA HIS A 119 9.53 -12.57 -9.21
C HIS A 119 10.19 -13.61 -10.13
N ALA A 120 10.41 -14.82 -9.62
CA ALA A 120 10.91 -15.92 -10.44
C ALA A 120 9.91 -16.37 -11.52
N THR A 121 8.61 -16.19 -11.27
CA THR A 121 7.53 -16.64 -12.15
C THR A 121 7.14 -15.58 -13.19
N PHE A 122 6.89 -14.34 -12.74
CA PHE A 122 6.29 -13.27 -13.56
C PHE A 122 7.26 -12.13 -13.88
N GLY A 123 8.32 -11.95 -13.07
CA GLY A 123 9.25 -10.83 -13.15
C GLY A 123 9.10 -9.87 -11.96
N LYS A 124 10.01 -8.90 -11.88
CA LYS A 124 9.99 -7.90 -10.80
C LYS A 124 8.77 -6.98 -10.95
N ASP A 125 8.02 -6.82 -9.88
CA ASP A 125 6.75 -6.08 -9.87
C ASP A 125 6.91 -4.61 -10.23
N VAL A 126 6.10 -4.14 -11.17
CA VAL A 126 6.02 -2.70 -11.52
C VAL A 126 4.93 -1.99 -10.71
N LEU A 127 4.05 -2.75 -10.05
CA LEU A 127 2.90 -2.25 -9.29
C LEU A 127 2.80 -2.85 -7.90
N ILE A 128 2.17 -2.08 -7.01
CA ILE A 128 1.85 -2.46 -5.64
C ILE A 128 0.76 -3.54 -5.52
N TRP A 129 0.02 -3.82 -6.59
CA TRP A 129 -1.12 -4.76 -6.58
C TRP A 129 -0.75 -6.23 -6.80
N SER A 130 0.53 -6.59 -6.73
CA SER A 130 0.93 -7.99 -6.77
C SER A 130 0.54 -8.73 -5.47
N PRO A 131 0.24 -10.04 -5.54
CA PRO A 131 -0.10 -10.82 -4.35
C PRO A 131 0.87 -10.69 -3.16
N PRO A 132 2.21 -10.70 -3.32
CA PRO A 132 3.12 -10.51 -2.18
C PRO A 132 2.96 -9.13 -1.52
N HIS A 133 2.81 -8.06 -2.31
CA HIS A 133 2.57 -6.72 -1.77
C HIS A 133 1.22 -6.60 -1.05
N LEU A 134 0.16 -7.20 -1.61
CA LEU A 134 -1.15 -7.23 -0.95
C LEU A 134 -1.10 -8.01 0.38
N GLN A 135 -0.34 -9.12 0.44
CA GLN A 135 -0.08 -9.83 1.70
C GLN A 135 0.67 -8.96 2.71
N LEU A 136 1.71 -8.24 2.27
CA LEU A 136 2.46 -7.30 3.10
C LEU A 136 1.53 -6.21 3.69
N HIS A 137 0.66 -5.63 2.88
CA HIS A 137 -0.33 -4.64 3.33
C HIS A 137 -1.38 -5.22 4.27
N LEU A 138 -1.86 -6.45 4.02
CA LEU A 138 -2.76 -7.15 4.93
C LEU A 138 -2.10 -7.33 6.31
N GLY A 139 -0.87 -7.84 6.36
CA GLY A 139 -0.11 -8.00 7.59
C GLY A 139 0.08 -6.69 8.33
N ALA A 140 0.39 -5.61 7.61
CA ALA A 140 0.51 -4.27 8.18
C ALA A 140 -0.80 -3.73 8.76
N GLY A 141 -1.93 -3.94 8.06
CA GLY A 141 -3.25 -3.58 8.57
C GLY A 141 -3.63 -4.37 9.83
N VAL A 142 -3.39 -5.68 9.85
CA VAL A 142 -3.58 -6.54 11.04
C VAL A 142 -2.71 -6.04 12.20
N ALA A 143 -1.46 -5.67 11.92
CA ALA A 143 -0.54 -5.19 12.95
C ALA A 143 -1.04 -3.90 13.61
N ALA A 144 -1.52 -2.95 12.80
CA ALA A 144 -2.07 -1.68 13.25
C ALA A 144 -3.41 -1.84 14.00
N ILE A 145 -4.29 -2.76 13.57
CA ILE A 145 -5.51 -3.12 14.31
C ILE A 145 -5.15 -3.71 15.69
N GLY A 146 -4.16 -4.59 15.76
CA GLY A 146 -3.63 -5.11 17.03
C GLY A 146 -3.13 -3.99 17.94
N LEU A 147 -2.44 -3.00 17.37
CA LEU A 147 -1.91 -1.86 18.12
C LEU A 147 -3.03 -0.95 18.62
N LEU A 148 -4.12 -0.75 17.84
CA LEU A 148 -5.33 -0.08 18.32
C LEU A 148 -5.92 -0.78 19.55
N PHE A 149 -6.00 -2.11 19.54
CA PHE A 149 -6.47 -2.87 20.70
C PHE A 149 -5.53 -2.72 21.91
N ALA A 150 -4.21 -2.67 21.69
CA ALA A 150 -3.24 -2.44 22.75
C ALA A 150 -3.40 -1.05 23.39
N VAL A 151 -3.59 0.00 22.57
CA VAL A 151 -3.85 1.36 23.07
C VAL A 151 -5.20 1.45 23.77
N ALA A 152 -6.25 0.84 23.22
CA ALA A 152 -7.58 0.81 23.83
C ALA A 152 -7.58 0.12 25.21
N ALA A 153 -6.82 -0.96 25.38
CA ALA A 153 -6.66 -1.68 26.65
C ALA A 153 -6.00 -0.86 27.76
N GLN A 154 -5.24 0.18 27.39
CA GLN A 154 -4.52 1.05 28.31
C GLN A 154 -5.31 2.30 28.72
N ARG A 155 -6.57 2.42 28.31
CA ARG A 155 -7.43 3.54 28.73
C ARG A 155 -7.51 3.63 30.25
N GLY A 156 -7.18 4.79 30.82
CA GLY A 156 -7.24 5.00 32.27
C GLY A 156 -6.04 4.42 33.03
N ARG A 157 -4.97 3.99 32.35
CA ARG A 157 -3.82 3.32 32.97
C ARG A 157 -2.49 4.00 32.64
N GLY A 158 -1.60 4.07 33.63
CA GLY A 158 -0.24 4.61 33.45
C GLY A 158 -0.24 6.00 32.80
N ALA A 159 0.66 6.22 31.85
CA ALA A 159 0.70 7.48 31.07
C ALA A 159 -0.58 7.70 30.24
N LEU A 160 -1.25 6.63 29.81
CA LEU A 160 -2.49 6.68 29.03
C LEU A 160 -3.75 6.80 29.92
N ALA A 161 -3.58 7.08 31.22
CA ALA A 161 -4.65 7.60 32.07
C ALA A 161 -5.04 9.04 31.68
N SER A 162 -4.08 9.81 31.14
CA SER A 162 -4.38 11.09 30.51
C SER A 162 -5.23 10.88 29.27
N ALA A 163 -6.47 11.40 29.29
CA ALA A 163 -7.40 11.31 28.17
C ALA A 163 -6.81 11.91 26.88
N TRP A 164 -5.97 12.94 26.99
CA TRP A 164 -5.32 13.56 25.83
C TRP A 164 -4.25 12.65 25.22
N LEU A 165 -3.37 12.06 26.04
CA LEU A 165 -2.34 11.14 25.56
C LEU A 165 -2.96 9.87 24.96
N TRP A 166 -4.00 9.32 25.59
CA TRP A 166 -4.72 8.16 25.06
C TRP A 166 -5.40 8.46 23.72
N ARG A 167 -6.10 9.60 23.59
CA ARG A 167 -6.70 10.04 22.32
C ARG A 167 -5.63 10.26 21.25
N GLY A 168 -4.51 10.89 21.61
CA GLY A 168 -3.38 11.10 20.69
C GLY A 168 -2.80 9.78 20.18
N ALA A 169 -2.59 8.80 21.05
CA ALA A 169 -2.10 7.47 20.67
C ALA A 169 -3.09 6.72 19.77
N MET A 170 -4.39 6.72 20.11
CA MET A 170 -5.43 6.14 19.26
C MET A 170 -5.45 6.79 17.88
N LEU A 171 -5.40 8.13 17.85
CA LEU A 171 -5.40 8.91 16.62
C LEU A 171 -4.17 8.64 15.76
N ALA A 172 -2.98 8.52 16.35
CA ALA A 172 -1.76 8.19 15.62
C ALA A 172 -1.86 6.85 14.87
N VAL A 173 -2.41 5.82 15.53
CA VAL A 173 -2.62 4.51 14.88
C VAL A 173 -3.74 4.55 13.84
N LEU A 174 -4.80 5.34 14.06
CA LEU A 174 -5.86 5.55 13.08
C LEU A 174 -5.33 6.28 11.83
N VAL A 175 -4.48 7.29 12.01
CA VAL A 175 -3.80 7.99 10.91
C VAL A 175 -2.93 7.01 10.13
N ASP A 176 -2.18 6.12 10.81
CA ASP A 176 -1.40 5.07 10.14
C ASP A 176 -2.29 4.10 9.34
N LEU A 177 -3.44 3.68 9.86
CA LEU A 177 -4.41 2.85 9.12
C LEU A 177 -4.97 3.57 7.89
N VAL A 178 -5.26 4.87 7.98
CA VAL A 178 -5.69 5.67 6.82
C VAL A 178 -4.55 5.74 5.78
N HIS A 179 -3.29 5.93 6.18
CA HIS A 179 -2.15 5.89 5.27
C HIS A 179 -2.04 4.54 4.57
N ARG A 180 -2.14 3.42 5.30
CA ARG A 180 -2.08 2.06 4.72
C ARG A 180 -3.22 1.82 3.73
N GLY A 181 -4.44 2.21 4.10
CA GLY A 181 -5.62 2.11 3.24
C GLY A 181 -5.59 3.04 2.02
N HIS A 182 -4.89 4.16 2.10
CA HIS A 182 -4.64 5.03 0.95
C HIS A 182 -3.53 4.48 0.06
N PHE A 183 -2.43 4.02 0.66
CA PHE A 183 -1.25 3.56 -0.08
C PHE A 183 -1.54 2.29 -0.90
N ILE A 184 -2.39 1.38 -0.41
CA ILE A 184 -2.87 0.25 -1.24
C ILE A 184 -3.65 0.73 -2.48
N LEU A 185 -4.18 1.97 -2.48
CA LEU A 185 -4.85 2.58 -3.63
C LEU A 185 -3.89 3.37 -4.52
N ALA A 186 -2.58 3.38 -4.25
CA ALA A 186 -1.62 4.28 -4.88
C ALA A 186 -1.61 4.15 -6.41
N HIS A 187 -1.84 2.95 -6.96
CA HIS A 187 -2.00 2.76 -8.40
C HIS A 187 -3.11 3.66 -8.99
N TYR A 188 -4.29 3.69 -8.36
CA TYR A 188 -5.46 4.46 -8.79
C TYR A 188 -5.38 5.95 -8.46
N THR A 189 -4.44 6.36 -7.61
CA THR A 189 -4.24 7.78 -7.29
C THR A 189 -3.15 8.37 -8.17
N MET A 190 -2.06 7.64 -8.42
CA MET A 190 -0.94 8.08 -9.24
C MET A 190 -1.23 8.05 -10.73
N LEU A 191 -2.04 7.12 -11.21
CA LEU A 191 -2.40 7.00 -12.63
C LEU A 191 -3.87 7.37 -12.83
N SER A 192 -4.10 8.54 -13.43
CA SER A 192 -5.46 9.06 -13.63
C SER A 192 -6.33 8.17 -14.52
N HIS A 193 -5.74 7.39 -15.43
CA HIS A 193 -6.43 6.42 -16.28
C HIS A 193 -6.95 5.20 -15.50
N ALA A 194 -6.22 4.79 -14.46
CA ALA A 194 -6.59 3.63 -13.65
C ALA A 194 -7.77 3.94 -12.71
N ARG A 195 -8.03 5.22 -12.43
CA ARG A 195 -9.09 5.67 -11.52
C ARG A 195 -10.49 5.50 -12.15
N THR A 196 -10.97 4.26 -12.26
CA THR A 196 -12.25 3.94 -12.90
C THR A 196 -13.47 4.29 -12.00
N PRO A 197 -14.64 4.61 -12.59
CA PRO A 197 -15.84 5.00 -11.83
C PRO A 197 -16.48 3.86 -11.01
N ASP A 198 -16.05 2.62 -11.21
CA ASP A 198 -16.59 1.43 -10.55
C ASP A 198 -15.66 0.94 -9.42
N LEU A 199 -14.45 0.47 -9.78
CA LEU A 199 -13.56 -0.24 -8.88
C LEU A 199 -12.95 0.68 -7.84
N TYR A 200 -12.51 1.88 -8.23
CA TYR A 200 -11.86 2.79 -7.31
C TYR A 200 -12.81 3.26 -6.18
N PRO A 201 -14.03 3.75 -6.44
CA PRO A 201 -14.99 4.04 -5.37
C PRO A 201 -15.39 2.81 -4.54
N PHE A 202 -15.50 1.63 -5.15
CA PHE A 202 -15.77 0.39 -4.44
C PHE A 202 -14.66 0.08 -3.42
N LEU A 203 -13.39 0.18 -3.80
CA LEU A 203 -12.26 -0.06 -2.90
C LEU A 203 -12.20 0.95 -1.76
N VAL A 204 -12.49 2.24 -2.03
CA VAL A 204 -12.55 3.27 -0.99
C VAL A 204 -13.71 3.01 -0.03
N ALA A 205 -14.89 2.66 -0.54
CA ALA A 205 -16.05 2.29 0.26
C ALA A 205 -15.82 1.02 1.10
N LEU A 206 -14.99 0.10 0.60
CA LEU A 206 -14.59 -1.11 1.32
C LEU A 206 -13.65 -0.78 2.49
N LEU A 207 -12.61 0.02 2.25
CA LEU A 207 -11.50 0.19 3.19
C LEU A 207 -11.66 1.35 4.20
N VAL A 208 -12.26 2.47 3.79
CA VAL A 208 -12.22 3.70 4.60
C VAL A 208 -13.33 3.79 5.66
N PRO A 209 -14.62 3.53 5.35
CA PRO A 209 -15.70 3.64 6.33
C PRO A 209 -15.50 2.79 7.58
N VAL A 210 -14.92 1.60 7.45
CA VAL A 210 -14.65 0.71 8.60
C VAL A 210 -13.71 1.37 9.61
N VAL A 211 -12.63 2.02 9.15
CA VAL A 211 -11.67 2.72 10.01
C VAL A 211 -12.30 3.97 10.62
N LEU A 212 -13.01 4.76 9.81
CA LEU A 212 -13.60 6.03 10.25
C LEU A 212 -14.76 5.84 11.24
N VAL A 213 -15.66 4.88 11.01
CA VAL A 213 -16.71 4.57 11.98
C VAL A 213 -16.10 4.05 13.28
N ALA A 214 -15.09 3.18 13.22
CA ALA A 214 -14.41 2.68 14.41
C ALA A 214 -13.75 3.84 15.20
N ALA A 215 -13.14 4.80 14.51
CA ALA A 215 -12.59 6.02 15.10
C ALA A 215 -13.67 6.85 15.80
N ALA A 216 -14.79 7.11 15.12
CA ALA A 216 -15.91 7.87 15.66
C ALA A 216 -16.45 7.26 16.96
N ARG A 217 -16.69 5.94 16.97
CA ARG A 217 -17.16 5.21 18.16
C ARG A 217 -16.13 5.17 19.28
N ALA A 218 -14.87 4.85 18.97
CA ALA A 218 -13.89 4.55 20.00
C ALA A 218 -13.32 5.82 20.64
N VAL A 219 -13.09 6.87 19.85
CA VAL A 219 -12.35 8.07 20.26
C VAL A 219 -13.27 9.27 20.46
N GLY A 220 -14.20 9.49 19.52
CA GLY A 220 -15.17 10.59 19.54
C GLY A 220 -15.59 11.02 18.14
N PRO A 221 -16.68 11.80 17.99
CA PRO A 221 -17.32 12.06 16.70
C PRO A 221 -16.42 12.75 15.67
N TRP A 222 -15.47 13.58 16.11
CA TRP A 222 -14.54 14.31 15.24
C TRP A 222 -13.22 13.59 14.96
N ALA A 223 -12.99 12.43 15.58
CA ALA A 223 -11.79 11.63 15.33
C ALA A 223 -11.61 11.24 13.84
N PRO A 224 -12.66 10.91 13.06
CA PRO A 224 -12.52 10.60 11.64
C PRO A 224 -11.96 11.77 10.83
N THR A 225 -12.56 12.95 10.98
CA THR A 225 -12.11 14.17 10.28
C THR A 225 -10.69 14.53 10.68
N LEU A 226 -10.39 14.50 11.98
CA LEU A 226 -9.05 14.81 12.47
C LEU A 226 -8.01 13.81 11.94
N ALA A 227 -8.32 12.51 11.89
CA ALA A 227 -7.43 11.50 11.33
C ALA A 227 -7.15 11.77 9.84
N CYS A 228 -8.18 12.07 9.05
CA CYS A 228 -8.01 12.40 7.63
C CYS A 228 -7.29 13.74 7.39
N LEU A 229 -7.46 14.74 8.27
CA LEU A 229 -6.72 16.01 8.19
C LEU A 229 -5.24 15.83 8.55
N LEU A 230 -4.93 15.04 9.59
CA LEU A 230 -3.54 14.73 9.94
C LEU A 230 -2.87 13.88 8.86
N PHE A 231 -3.59 12.90 8.29
CA PHE A 231 -3.16 12.18 7.10
C PHE A 231 -2.83 13.15 5.95
N LEU A 232 -3.72 14.09 5.64
CA LEU A 232 -3.48 15.09 4.60
C LEU A 232 -2.23 15.94 4.91
N GLY A 233 -2.04 16.36 6.16
CA GLY A 233 -0.86 17.11 6.58
C GLY A 233 0.44 16.31 6.42
N VAL A 234 0.44 15.02 6.78
CA VAL A 234 1.60 14.13 6.63
C VAL A 234 1.91 13.88 5.15
N THR A 235 0.90 13.57 4.33
CA THR A 235 1.09 13.38 2.87
C THR A 235 1.59 14.66 2.18
N TRP A 236 1.11 15.83 2.61
CA TRP A 236 1.64 17.11 2.14
C TRP A 236 3.10 17.31 2.55
N LEU A 237 3.46 16.98 3.79
CA LEU A 237 4.86 17.03 4.23
C LEU A 237 5.74 16.08 3.43
N MET A 238 5.24 14.89 3.08
CA MET A 238 5.94 13.96 2.20
C MET A 238 6.11 14.54 0.79
N ASP A 239 5.09 15.17 0.18
CA ASP A 239 5.24 15.85 -1.12
C ASP A 239 6.29 16.97 -1.07
N VAL A 240 6.28 17.77 0.00
CA VAL A 240 7.29 18.83 0.22
C VAL A 240 8.69 18.24 0.34
N MET A 241 8.86 17.18 1.13
CA MET A 241 10.14 16.48 1.29
C MET A 241 10.63 15.92 -0.05
N LEU A 242 9.78 15.19 -0.78
CA LEU A 242 10.11 14.60 -2.08
C LEU A 242 10.46 15.67 -3.11
N ARG A 243 9.74 16.80 -3.11
CA ARG A 243 10.08 17.97 -3.95
C ARG A 243 11.44 18.54 -3.61
N ALA A 244 11.77 18.66 -2.32
CA ALA A 244 13.04 19.23 -1.87
C ALA A 244 14.26 18.38 -2.27
N ILE A 245 14.08 17.06 -2.45
CA ILE A 245 15.12 16.14 -2.91
C ILE A 245 15.04 15.80 -4.40
N GLU A 246 14.14 16.45 -5.15
CA GLU A 246 13.90 16.23 -6.60
C GLU A 246 13.48 14.79 -6.96
N PHE A 247 12.66 14.17 -6.11
CA PHE A 247 12.10 12.85 -6.36
C PHE A 247 10.69 12.94 -6.95
N ASP A 248 10.27 11.87 -7.63
CA ASP A 248 8.92 11.70 -8.13
C ASP A 248 7.92 11.74 -6.98
N ARG A 249 6.84 12.48 -7.21
CA ARG A 249 5.88 12.86 -6.17
C ARG A 249 4.59 12.08 -6.34
N TYR A 250 3.92 11.86 -5.22
CA TYR A 250 2.58 11.29 -5.20
C TYR A 250 1.53 12.36 -5.51
N THR A 251 0.40 11.92 -6.01
CA THR A 251 -0.80 12.75 -6.03
C THR A 251 -1.40 12.82 -4.63
N LEU A 252 -1.66 14.04 -4.13
CA LEU A 252 -2.31 14.32 -2.84
C LEU A 252 -3.78 13.86 -2.73
N THR A 253 -4.29 13.06 -3.68
CA THR A 253 -5.70 12.67 -3.76
C THR A 253 -5.88 11.17 -3.53
N PRO A 254 -7.00 10.72 -2.95
CA PRO A 254 -8.20 11.50 -2.63
C PRO A 254 -8.09 12.30 -1.33
N ILE A 255 -8.82 13.43 -1.30
CA ILE A 255 -8.99 14.23 -0.08
C ILE A 255 -10.09 13.60 0.78
N LEU A 256 -9.70 12.63 1.61
CA LEU A 256 -10.66 11.91 2.47
C LEU A 256 -11.29 12.78 3.57
N ALA A 257 -10.71 13.94 3.87
CA ALA A 257 -11.15 14.82 4.96
C ALA A 257 -12.58 15.33 4.81
N LEU A 258 -13.03 15.65 3.59
CA LEU A 258 -14.39 16.15 3.34
C LEU A 258 -15.45 15.04 3.54
N PRO A 259 -15.35 13.86 2.90
CA PRO A 259 -16.22 12.73 3.21
C PRO A 259 -16.19 12.33 4.70
N ALA A 260 -15.02 12.39 5.34
CA ALA A 260 -14.89 12.13 6.77
C ALA A 260 -15.64 13.16 7.63
N ALA A 261 -15.69 14.44 7.22
CA ALA A 261 -16.48 15.48 7.90
C ALA A 261 -17.99 15.18 7.87
N VAL A 262 -18.51 14.69 6.74
CA VAL A 262 -19.92 14.25 6.64
C VAL A 262 -20.21 13.13 7.64
N LEU A 263 -19.32 12.14 7.74
CA LEU A 263 -19.43 11.07 8.73
C LEU A 263 -19.36 11.61 10.16
N SER A 264 -18.40 12.48 10.47
CA SER A 264 -18.24 13.09 11.80
C SER A 264 -19.47 13.90 12.24
N LEU A 265 -20.09 14.64 11.33
CA LEU A 265 -21.31 15.41 11.59
C LEU A 265 -22.48 14.52 12.01
N ALA A 266 -22.62 13.33 11.41
CA ALA A 266 -23.66 12.36 11.78
C ALA A 266 -23.50 11.88 13.24
N PHE A 267 -22.28 11.54 13.65
CA PHE A 267 -21.98 11.13 15.03
C PHE A 267 -22.07 12.28 16.03
N TRP A 268 -21.68 13.50 15.63
CA TRP A 268 -21.81 14.69 16.46
C TRP A 268 -23.26 15.07 16.71
N GLY A 269 -24.13 14.92 15.71
CA GLY A 269 -25.57 15.11 15.86
C GLY A 269 -26.19 14.14 16.87
N GLU A 270 -25.74 12.88 16.87
CA GLU A 270 -26.15 11.86 17.84
C GLU A 270 -25.63 12.15 19.25
N GLU A 271 -24.38 12.57 19.42
CA GLU A 271 -23.81 12.88 20.73
C GLU A 271 -24.62 13.95 21.48
N ARG A 272 -25.25 14.88 20.76
CA ARG A 272 -26.14 15.91 21.32
C ARG A 272 -27.50 15.42 21.79
N GLN A 273 -27.94 14.24 21.35
CA GLN A 273 -29.24 13.73 21.75
C GLN A 273 -29.23 13.30 23.23
N PRO A 274 -30.36 13.46 23.95
CA PRO A 274 -30.49 12.97 25.32
C PRO A 274 -30.10 11.48 25.41
N ALA A 275 -29.43 11.07 26.49
CA ALA A 275 -28.91 9.71 26.64
C ALA A 275 -29.96 8.60 26.45
N ARG A 276 -31.24 8.90 26.71
CA ARG A 276 -32.39 8.00 26.52
C ARG A 276 -32.80 7.81 25.05
N SER A 277 -32.39 8.73 24.18
CA SER A 277 -32.70 8.74 22.74
C SER A 277 -31.49 8.42 21.87
N ARG A 278 -30.28 8.34 22.46
CA ARG A 278 -29.04 7.96 21.75
C ARG A 278 -29.20 6.58 21.13
N ARG A 279 -29.01 6.51 19.82
CA ARG A 279 -29.04 5.29 19.02
C ARG A 279 -27.65 5.08 18.43
N ASP A 280 -26.63 4.96 19.29
CA ASP A 280 -25.28 4.43 18.97
C ASP A 280 -25.35 2.98 18.44
N GLY A 281 -26.45 2.61 17.80
CA GLY A 281 -26.74 1.35 17.17
C GLY A 281 -26.17 1.29 15.76
N ALA A 282 -26.10 0.07 15.28
CA ALA A 282 -25.59 -0.29 13.98
C ALA A 282 -26.15 0.56 12.82
N TRP A 283 -27.40 1.04 12.93
CA TRP A 283 -28.04 1.88 11.91
C TRP A 283 -27.31 3.20 11.64
N LEU A 284 -26.90 3.97 12.67
CA LEU A 284 -26.19 5.23 12.41
C LEU A 284 -24.89 4.96 11.65
N SER A 285 -24.17 3.91 12.03
CA SER A 285 -22.91 3.54 11.40
C SER A 285 -23.07 3.11 9.94
N VAL A 286 -24.16 2.40 9.63
CA VAL A 286 -24.56 2.09 8.24
C VAL A 286 -24.86 3.36 7.47
N ALA A 287 -25.71 4.25 8.02
CA ALA A 287 -26.07 5.51 7.37
C ALA A 287 -24.86 6.43 7.17
N ALA A 288 -23.94 6.49 8.13
CA ALA A 288 -22.73 7.28 8.04
C ALA A 288 -21.75 6.72 7.00
N GLY A 289 -21.66 5.39 6.85
CA GLY A 289 -20.92 4.74 5.77
C GLY A 289 -21.48 5.06 4.38
N VAL A 290 -22.81 5.06 4.24
CA VAL A 290 -23.50 5.50 3.01
C VAL A 290 -23.23 6.98 2.73
N ALA A 291 -23.40 7.86 3.72
CA ALA A 291 -23.20 9.29 3.57
C ALA A 291 -21.75 9.65 3.19
N PHE A 292 -20.78 9.01 3.84
CA PHE A 292 -19.37 9.10 3.45
C PHE A 292 -19.18 8.73 1.98
N THR A 293 -19.77 7.61 1.55
CA THR A 293 -19.59 7.07 0.21
C THR A 293 -20.20 7.99 -0.85
N ILE A 294 -21.40 8.55 -0.60
CA ILE A 294 -22.03 9.55 -1.48
C ILE A 294 -21.14 10.78 -1.59
N ALA A 295 -20.65 11.31 -0.47
CA ALA A 295 -19.79 12.48 -0.45
C ALA A 295 -18.48 12.23 -1.22
N PHE A 296 -17.88 11.04 -1.04
CA PHE A 296 -16.67 10.63 -1.75
C PHE A 296 -16.89 10.53 -3.27
N VAL A 297 -17.91 9.77 -3.71
CA VAL A 297 -18.21 9.59 -5.14
C VAL A 297 -18.53 10.93 -5.80
N THR A 298 -19.30 11.79 -5.13
CA THR A 298 -19.63 13.12 -5.64
C THR A 298 -18.38 13.99 -5.80
N MET A 299 -17.55 14.02 -4.77
CA MET A 299 -16.29 14.78 -4.79
C MET A 299 -15.37 14.29 -5.91
N GLU A 300 -15.19 12.97 -6.04
CA GLU A 300 -14.33 12.37 -7.06
C GLU A 300 -14.89 12.56 -8.48
N PHE A 301 -16.20 12.46 -8.66
CA PHE A 301 -16.84 12.73 -9.95
C PHE A 301 -16.54 14.16 -10.44
N VAL A 302 -16.69 15.15 -9.55
CA VAL A 302 -16.36 16.55 -9.84
C VAL A 302 -14.86 16.72 -10.07
N TRP A 303 -14.03 16.11 -9.23
CA TRP A 303 -12.57 16.16 -9.34
C TRP A 303 -12.08 15.60 -10.68
N MET A 304 -12.59 14.45 -11.09
CA MET A 304 -12.24 13.79 -12.34
C MET A 304 -12.64 14.63 -13.56
N GLY A 305 -13.80 15.29 -13.52
CA GLY A 305 -14.23 16.19 -14.59
C GLY A 305 -13.44 17.50 -14.66
N TRP A 306 -13.27 18.18 -13.51
CA TRP A 306 -12.74 19.54 -13.48
C TRP A 306 -11.22 19.62 -13.28
N ALA A 307 -10.66 18.87 -12.33
CA ALA A 307 -9.26 18.96 -11.98
C ALA A 307 -8.36 17.99 -12.78
N VAL A 308 -8.85 16.77 -13.06
CA VAL A 308 -8.08 15.75 -13.79
C VAL A 308 -8.28 15.85 -15.31
N GLY A 309 -9.39 16.44 -15.77
CA GLY A 309 -9.73 16.52 -17.19
C GLY A 309 -10.10 15.17 -17.82
N ARG A 310 -10.56 14.21 -16.99
CA ARG A 310 -10.99 12.87 -17.39
C ARG A 310 -12.36 12.57 -16.79
N PRO A 311 -13.43 13.22 -17.28
CA PRO A 311 -14.75 13.05 -16.69
C PRO A 311 -15.18 11.58 -16.73
N TRP A 312 -15.69 11.11 -15.60
CA TRP A 312 -16.34 9.81 -15.56
C TRP A 312 -17.67 9.86 -16.31
N ALA A 313 -17.92 8.82 -17.10
CA ALA A 313 -19.21 8.57 -17.71
C ALA A 313 -20.30 8.44 -16.63
N THR A 314 -21.32 9.31 -16.66
CA THR A 314 -22.38 9.36 -15.64
C THR A 314 -23.12 8.03 -15.54
N GLU A 315 -23.40 7.38 -16.67
CA GLU A 315 -24.04 6.07 -16.74
C GLU A 315 -23.23 4.98 -16.03
N ARG A 316 -21.90 5.02 -16.11
CA ARG A 316 -21.02 4.05 -15.42
C ARG A 316 -21.01 4.29 -13.92
N VAL A 317 -20.99 5.56 -13.50
CA VAL A 317 -21.08 5.92 -12.08
C VAL A 317 -22.41 5.46 -11.51
N LEU A 318 -23.53 5.74 -12.19
CA LEU A 318 -24.86 5.32 -11.76
C LEU A 318 -25.01 3.79 -11.73
N ALA A 319 -24.42 3.08 -12.68
CA ALA A 319 -24.42 1.62 -12.71
C ALA A 319 -23.62 1.01 -11.54
N ALA A 320 -22.48 1.62 -11.16
CA ALA A 320 -21.66 1.15 -10.05
C ALA A 320 -22.22 1.55 -8.67
N LEU A 321 -22.98 2.65 -8.60
CA LEU A 321 -23.41 3.27 -7.35
C LEU A 321 -24.10 2.31 -6.37
N PRO A 322 -25.04 1.42 -6.77
CA PRO A 322 -25.69 0.49 -5.84
C PRO A 322 -24.69 -0.40 -5.09
N LEU A 323 -23.73 -1.00 -5.81
CA LEU A 323 -22.70 -1.85 -5.21
C LEU A 323 -21.80 -1.04 -4.27
N VAL A 324 -21.37 0.14 -4.70
CA VAL A 324 -20.49 1.03 -3.94
C VAL A 324 -21.18 1.49 -2.64
N LEU A 325 -22.47 1.84 -2.69
CA LEU A 325 -23.24 2.24 -1.50
C LEU A 325 -23.48 1.08 -0.54
N VAL A 326 -23.81 -0.11 -1.04
CA VAL A 326 -23.95 -1.32 -0.20
C VAL A 326 -22.62 -1.65 0.47
N THR A 327 -21.50 -1.54 -0.25
CA THR A 327 -20.16 -1.74 0.30
C THR A 327 -19.89 -0.74 1.43
N GLY A 328 -20.15 0.55 1.21
CA GLY A 328 -19.99 1.59 2.23
C GLY A 328 -20.87 1.36 3.47
N ALA A 329 -22.11 0.92 3.28
CA ALA A 329 -23.03 0.53 4.35
C ALA A 329 -22.48 -0.62 5.19
N LEU A 330 -22.04 -1.71 4.54
CA LEU A 330 -21.50 -2.89 5.20
C LEU A 330 -20.18 -2.58 5.91
N SER A 331 -19.28 -1.81 5.29
CA SER A 331 -18.04 -1.36 5.92
C SER A 331 -18.32 -0.46 7.13
N GLY A 332 -19.33 0.40 7.06
CA GLY A 332 -19.80 1.17 8.21
C GLY A 332 -20.28 0.26 9.35
N TRP A 333 -21.01 -0.80 9.06
CA TRP A 333 -21.43 -1.80 10.05
C TRP A 333 -20.24 -2.57 10.65
N VAL A 334 -19.27 -2.98 9.84
CA VAL A 334 -18.03 -3.62 10.33
C VAL A 334 -17.26 -2.66 11.24
N GLY A 335 -17.21 -1.38 10.89
CA GLY A 335 -16.62 -0.34 11.73
C GLY A 335 -17.34 -0.15 13.07
N TRP A 336 -18.66 -0.33 13.09
CA TRP A 336 -19.46 -0.33 14.33
C TRP A 336 -19.03 -1.48 15.26
N VAL A 337 -18.88 -2.69 14.70
CA VAL A 337 -18.41 -3.88 15.45
C VAL A 337 -17.00 -3.65 15.99
N LEU A 338 -16.07 -3.21 15.14
CA LEU A 338 -14.68 -2.94 15.53
C LEU A 338 -14.62 -1.87 16.64
N GLY A 339 -15.31 -0.74 16.46
CA GLY A 339 -15.37 0.34 17.46
C GLY A 339 -15.99 -0.11 18.79
N GLY A 340 -17.01 -0.98 18.75
CA GLY A 340 -17.59 -1.61 19.94
C GLY A 340 -16.58 -2.48 20.70
N PHE A 341 -15.81 -3.32 20.00
CA PHE A 341 -14.75 -4.10 20.63
C PHE A 341 -13.62 -3.24 21.19
N LEU A 342 -13.23 -2.15 20.52
CA LEU A 342 -12.24 -1.21 21.04
C LEU A 342 -12.71 -0.56 22.36
N ARG A 343 -13.98 -0.15 22.44
CA ARG A 343 -14.57 0.37 23.69
C ARG A 343 -14.64 -0.69 24.78
N ALA A 344 -15.02 -1.92 24.42
CA ALA A 344 -15.16 -3.04 25.34
C ALA A 344 -13.84 -3.43 26.00
N VAL A 345 -12.71 -3.40 25.27
CA VAL A 345 -11.41 -3.86 25.77
C VAL A 345 -10.86 -2.97 26.89
N GLY A 346 -11.16 -1.67 26.87
CA GLY A 346 -10.80 -0.73 27.94
C GLY A 346 -11.84 -0.62 29.06
N SER A 347 -12.95 -1.36 28.99
CA SER A 347 -14.09 -1.24 29.90
C SER A 347 -14.19 -2.42 30.87
N ALA A 348 -14.51 -2.15 32.14
CA ALA A 348 -14.83 -3.17 33.13
C ALA A 348 -16.09 -4.00 32.77
N SER A 349 -17.03 -3.40 32.04
CA SER A 349 -18.27 -4.07 31.61
C SER A 349 -18.11 -4.89 30.31
N GLY A 350 -16.93 -4.80 29.67
CA GLY A 350 -16.53 -5.62 28.53
C GLY A 350 -17.48 -5.55 27.33
N ALA A 351 -17.48 -6.60 26.50
CA ALA A 351 -18.27 -6.65 25.26
C ALA A 351 -19.78 -6.74 25.51
N VAL A 352 -20.21 -7.14 26.72
CA VAL A 352 -21.65 -7.26 27.04
C VAL A 352 -22.32 -5.90 27.10
N ALA A 353 -21.63 -4.86 27.58
CA ALA A 353 -22.18 -3.50 27.59
C ALA A 353 -22.40 -2.94 26.18
N GLU A 354 -21.54 -3.31 25.23
CA GLU A 354 -21.58 -2.79 23.87
C GLU A 354 -22.56 -3.56 22.97
N PHE A 355 -22.68 -4.88 23.16
CA PHE A 355 -23.50 -5.76 22.29
C PHE A 355 -24.73 -6.38 22.98
N GLY A 356 -24.95 -6.07 24.26
CA GLY A 356 -26.06 -6.56 25.09
C GLY A 356 -25.90 -8.00 25.59
N SER A 357 -25.18 -8.87 24.86
CA SER A 357 -24.88 -10.24 25.32
C SER A 357 -23.60 -10.79 24.70
N ARG A 358 -23.02 -11.81 25.35
CA ARG A 358 -21.83 -12.53 24.83
C ARG A 358 -22.12 -13.21 23.50
N TRP A 359 -23.31 -13.76 23.33
CA TRP A 359 -23.75 -14.38 22.08
C TRP A 359 -23.78 -13.34 20.94
N ARG A 360 -24.44 -12.19 21.16
CA ARG A 360 -24.50 -11.12 20.17
C ARG A 360 -23.13 -10.59 19.79
N ALA A 361 -22.23 -10.42 20.77
CA ALA A 361 -20.84 -10.03 20.50
C ALA A 361 -20.11 -11.04 19.61
N ARG A 362 -20.25 -12.34 19.89
CA ARG A 362 -19.64 -13.41 19.07
C ARG A 362 -20.18 -13.44 17.65
N VAL A 363 -21.50 -13.40 17.50
CA VAL A 363 -22.15 -13.37 16.18
C VAL A 363 -21.72 -12.14 15.40
N ALA A 364 -21.70 -10.96 16.02
CA ALA A 364 -21.25 -9.73 15.39
C ALA A 364 -19.79 -9.84 14.91
N ALA A 365 -18.89 -10.40 15.72
CA ALA A 365 -17.51 -10.63 15.34
C ALA A 365 -17.37 -11.59 14.14
N ILE A 366 -18.09 -12.72 14.17
CA ILE A 366 -18.06 -13.72 13.09
C ILE A 366 -18.59 -13.09 11.78
N VAL A 367 -19.73 -12.42 11.83
CA VAL A 367 -20.32 -11.75 10.67
C VAL A 367 -19.38 -10.66 10.14
N ALA A 368 -18.75 -9.87 11.01
CA ALA A 368 -17.79 -8.85 10.58
C ALA A 368 -16.57 -9.45 9.87
N ILE A 369 -16.03 -10.57 10.37
CA ILE A 369 -14.93 -11.30 9.72
C ILE A 369 -15.38 -11.85 8.36
N VAL A 370 -16.55 -12.48 8.29
CA VAL A 370 -17.09 -13.02 7.04
C VAL A 370 -17.32 -11.89 6.02
N LEU A 371 -17.90 -10.76 6.43
CA LEU A 371 -18.09 -9.62 5.55
C LEU A 371 -16.77 -9.03 5.06
N ALA A 372 -15.75 -8.94 5.93
CA ALA A 372 -14.42 -8.51 5.52
C ALA A 372 -13.80 -9.46 4.48
N LEU A 373 -13.91 -10.78 4.70
CA LEU A 373 -13.43 -11.79 3.75
C LEU A 373 -14.20 -11.77 2.42
N VAL A 374 -15.53 -11.63 2.47
CA VAL A 374 -16.37 -11.52 1.27
C VAL A 374 -16.05 -10.23 0.50
N GLY A 375 -15.89 -9.10 1.20
CA GLY A 375 -15.51 -7.83 0.60
C GLY A 375 -14.13 -7.89 -0.08
N LEU A 376 -13.14 -8.49 0.58
CA LEU A 376 -11.82 -8.74 0.01
C LEU A 376 -11.89 -9.72 -1.17
N ALA A 377 -12.66 -10.79 -1.08
CA ALA A 377 -12.85 -11.71 -2.20
C ALA A 377 -13.55 -11.04 -3.40
N ALA A 378 -14.44 -10.08 -3.15
CA ALA A 378 -15.10 -9.31 -4.20
C ALA A 378 -14.16 -8.31 -4.91
N THR A 379 -13.00 -7.98 -4.35
CA THR A 379 -11.97 -7.22 -5.08
C THR A 379 -11.21 -8.09 -6.09
N TYR A 380 -11.30 -9.42 -5.97
CA TYR A 380 -10.55 -10.34 -6.81
C TYR A 380 -11.08 -10.34 -8.25
N ARG A 381 -10.28 -9.75 -9.15
CA ARG A 381 -10.49 -9.79 -10.60
C ARG A 381 -9.34 -10.61 -11.21
N PRO A 382 -9.50 -11.94 -11.39
CA PRO A 382 -8.41 -12.78 -11.88
C PRO A 382 -7.99 -12.37 -13.29
N GLN A 383 -6.68 -12.16 -13.47
CA GLN A 383 -6.09 -11.89 -14.76
C GLN A 383 -6.33 -13.07 -15.71
N ARG A 384 -6.92 -12.79 -16.88
CA ARG A 384 -7.08 -13.77 -17.96
C ARG A 384 -6.09 -13.47 -19.06
N TYR A 385 -5.05 -14.29 -19.17
CA TYR A 385 -4.07 -14.17 -20.24
C TYR A 385 -4.66 -14.73 -21.54
N GLY A 386 -4.66 -13.91 -22.59
CA GLY A 386 -4.88 -14.38 -23.94
C GLY A 386 -3.64 -15.10 -24.50
N PRO A 387 -3.69 -15.55 -25.77
CA PRO A 387 -2.52 -16.13 -26.44
C PRO A 387 -1.36 -15.10 -26.48
N PRO A 388 -0.10 -15.54 -26.65
CA PRO A 388 1.02 -14.62 -26.86
C PRO A 388 0.71 -13.62 -27.99
N MET A 389 1.14 -12.37 -27.82
CA MET A 389 0.88 -11.30 -28.78
C MET A 389 1.71 -11.45 -30.05
N LEU A 390 1.09 -11.18 -31.19
CA LEU A 390 1.79 -11.05 -32.46
C LEU A 390 2.51 -9.69 -32.53
N VAL A 391 3.58 -9.60 -33.34
CA VAL A 391 4.32 -8.34 -33.56
C VAL A 391 3.38 -7.23 -34.06
N ASP A 392 2.48 -7.56 -34.99
CA ASP A 392 1.51 -6.60 -35.53
C ASP A 392 0.49 -6.14 -34.48
N GLU A 393 0.13 -7.02 -33.52
CA GLU A 393 -0.77 -6.65 -32.42
C GLU A 393 -0.11 -5.63 -31.48
N LEU A 394 1.20 -5.71 -31.25
CA LEU A 394 1.92 -4.80 -30.36
C LEU A 394 1.91 -3.34 -30.85
N LYS A 395 1.60 -3.12 -32.13
CA LYS A 395 1.60 -1.81 -32.80
C LYS A 395 2.87 -1.02 -32.47
N LEU A 396 4.01 -1.56 -32.89
CA LEU A 396 5.31 -0.99 -32.56
C LEU A 396 5.45 0.41 -33.17
N VAL A 397 5.91 1.37 -32.38
CA VAL A 397 6.08 2.77 -32.76
C VAL A 397 7.44 3.32 -32.32
N PRO A 398 8.01 4.30 -33.06
CA PRO A 398 9.18 5.05 -32.61
C PRO A 398 8.91 5.77 -31.29
N PHE A 399 9.86 5.65 -30.36
CA PHE A 399 9.77 6.22 -29.03
C PHE A 399 11.11 6.81 -28.61
N SER A 400 11.20 8.14 -28.65
CA SER A 400 12.46 8.88 -28.49
C SER A 400 12.70 9.42 -27.07
N ALA A 401 11.67 9.43 -26.23
CA ALA A 401 11.75 9.92 -24.86
C ALA A 401 10.89 9.05 -23.94
N PHE A 402 11.55 8.38 -23.00
CA PHE A 402 10.91 7.56 -21.99
C PHE A 402 11.80 7.40 -20.77
N PRO A 403 11.22 7.25 -19.57
CA PRO A 403 11.98 6.82 -18.40
C PRO A 403 12.46 5.38 -18.62
N TYR A 404 13.77 5.15 -18.54
CA TYR A 404 14.35 3.81 -18.79
C TYR A 404 13.85 2.76 -17.80
N GLN A 405 13.34 3.17 -16.63
CA GLN A 405 12.75 2.31 -15.61
C GLN A 405 11.44 1.64 -16.06
N GLU A 406 10.74 2.24 -17.03
CA GLU A 406 9.50 1.69 -17.60
C GLU A 406 9.76 0.70 -18.75
N ALA A 407 11.02 0.61 -19.23
CA ALA A 407 11.37 -0.29 -20.29
C ALA A 407 11.45 -1.74 -19.79
N ILE A 408 10.82 -2.68 -20.50
CA ILE A 408 10.79 -4.09 -20.06
C ILE A 408 12.20 -4.71 -19.98
N PHE A 409 13.12 -4.22 -20.82
CA PHE A 409 14.52 -4.67 -20.87
C PHE A 409 15.33 -4.14 -19.68
N TRP A 410 14.79 -3.22 -18.86
CA TRP A 410 15.47 -2.71 -17.67
C TRP A 410 15.86 -3.84 -16.71
N ASN A 411 15.02 -4.87 -16.59
CA ASN A 411 15.30 -6.03 -15.76
C ASN A 411 16.53 -6.83 -16.24
N VAL A 412 16.88 -6.75 -17.53
CA VAL A 412 18.08 -7.37 -18.10
C VAL A 412 19.33 -6.61 -17.65
N VAL A 413 19.25 -5.27 -17.56
CA VAL A 413 20.36 -4.43 -17.08
C VAL A 413 20.75 -4.77 -15.63
N LEU A 414 19.77 -5.27 -14.86
CA LEU A 414 19.94 -5.71 -13.48
C LEU A 414 20.33 -7.20 -13.35
N ALA A 415 20.43 -7.94 -14.46
CA ALA A 415 20.76 -9.35 -14.44
C ALA A 415 22.26 -9.57 -14.19
N GLU A 416 22.58 -10.64 -13.49
CA GLU A 416 23.97 -11.02 -13.23
C GLU A 416 24.71 -11.25 -14.56
N GLY A 417 25.93 -10.70 -14.68
CA GLY A 417 26.75 -10.80 -15.87
C GLY A 417 26.36 -9.86 -17.02
N TRP A 418 25.31 -9.04 -16.89
CA TRP A 418 25.08 -7.96 -17.85
C TRP A 418 26.25 -6.95 -17.85
N PRO A 419 26.70 -6.45 -19.01
CA PRO A 419 26.23 -6.77 -20.37
C PRO A 419 27.05 -7.85 -21.08
N PHE A 420 28.00 -8.51 -20.41
CA PHE A 420 29.03 -9.34 -21.04
C PHE A 420 28.73 -10.84 -21.09
N ALA A 421 27.73 -11.31 -20.34
CA ALA A 421 27.33 -12.71 -20.40
C ALA A 421 26.86 -13.08 -21.82
N PRO A 422 27.25 -14.27 -22.33
CA PRO A 422 26.83 -14.72 -23.66
C PRO A 422 25.34 -15.06 -23.72
N ARG A 423 24.76 -15.46 -22.58
CA ARG A 423 23.34 -15.75 -22.42
C ARG A 423 22.82 -15.14 -21.13
N ILE A 424 21.65 -14.51 -21.21
CA ILE A 424 20.94 -13.95 -20.07
C ILE A 424 19.48 -14.39 -20.17
N ASP A 425 18.97 -15.04 -19.12
CA ASP A 425 17.56 -15.38 -19.00
C ASP A 425 16.94 -14.47 -17.93
N ALA A 426 15.89 -13.73 -18.29
CA ALA A 426 15.26 -12.75 -17.40
C ALA A 426 13.73 -12.78 -17.52
N ARG A 427 13.06 -12.16 -16.54
CA ARG A 427 11.61 -11.97 -16.55
C ARG A 427 11.27 -10.50 -16.29
N SER A 428 10.23 -10.01 -16.95
CA SER A 428 9.76 -8.64 -16.79
C SER A 428 8.24 -8.58 -16.86
N GLU A 429 7.69 -7.60 -16.18
CA GLU A 429 6.27 -7.29 -16.23
C GLU A 429 6.07 -5.98 -16.98
N GLY A 430 5.04 -5.93 -17.82
CA GLY A 430 4.56 -4.70 -18.45
C GLY A 430 3.13 -4.41 -18.02
N ILE A 431 2.84 -3.15 -17.71
CA ILE A 431 1.51 -2.72 -17.27
C ILE A 431 0.67 -2.36 -18.49
N ILE A 432 -0.61 -2.74 -18.47
CA ILE A 432 -1.61 -2.28 -19.44
C ILE A 432 -2.32 -1.04 -18.88
N ASP A 433 -1.69 0.13 -18.99
CA ASP A 433 -2.24 1.41 -18.52
C ASP A 433 -2.61 2.37 -19.66
N GLY A 434 -2.47 1.91 -20.90
CA GLY A 434 -2.74 2.68 -22.11
C GLY A 434 -1.59 3.57 -22.57
N LEU A 435 -0.42 3.50 -21.92
CA LEU A 435 0.79 4.19 -22.35
C LEU A 435 1.68 3.28 -23.21
N PRO A 436 2.46 3.83 -24.15
CA PRO A 436 3.43 3.05 -24.90
C PRO A 436 4.49 2.43 -23.98
N VAL A 437 4.69 1.12 -24.08
CA VAL A 437 5.68 0.39 -23.27
C VAL A 437 6.98 0.24 -24.06
N PRO A 438 8.14 0.74 -23.58
CA PRO A 438 9.41 0.57 -24.28
C PRO A 438 9.83 -0.90 -24.28
N VAL A 439 10.04 -1.47 -25.48
CA VAL A 439 10.35 -2.89 -25.68
C VAL A 439 11.72 -3.17 -26.30
N GLY A 440 12.43 -2.11 -26.71
CA GLY A 440 13.70 -2.24 -27.42
C GLY A 440 14.86 -2.73 -26.55
N PRO A 441 15.88 -3.36 -27.16
CA PRO A 441 17.10 -3.73 -26.48
C PRO A 441 17.91 -2.49 -26.08
N ALA A 442 18.76 -2.67 -25.08
CA ALA A 442 19.71 -1.67 -24.64
C ALA A 442 21.15 -2.19 -24.67
N TRP A 443 22.12 -1.29 -24.71
CA TRP A 443 23.51 -1.57 -24.38
C TRP A 443 24.04 -0.48 -23.47
N CYS A 444 24.75 -0.86 -22.40
CA CYS A 444 25.30 0.10 -21.43
C CYS A 444 26.82 0.02 -21.36
N ALA A 445 27.46 1.17 -21.13
CA ALA A 445 28.89 1.27 -20.92
C ALA A 445 29.21 2.31 -19.83
N PRO A 446 30.37 2.21 -19.15
CA PRO A 446 30.72 3.14 -18.06
C PRO A 446 30.90 4.60 -18.50
N THR A 447 31.24 4.84 -19.78
CA THR A 447 31.46 6.18 -20.33
C THR A 447 30.75 6.36 -21.66
N GLU A 448 30.43 7.60 -22.00
CA GLU A 448 29.82 7.94 -23.29
C GLU A 448 30.70 7.56 -24.49
N ALA A 449 32.02 7.71 -24.36
CA ALA A 449 32.98 7.31 -25.39
C ALA A 449 32.96 5.78 -25.59
N ALA A 450 32.99 5.01 -24.49
CA ALA A 450 32.92 3.56 -24.55
C ALA A 450 31.58 3.08 -25.14
N LEU A 451 30.48 3.75 -24.77
CA LEU A 451 29.16 3.48 -25.35
C LEU A 451 29.19 3.72 -26.86
N THR A 452 29.72 4.87 -27.30
CA THR A 452 29.79 5.25 -28.72
C THR A 452 30.56 4.22 -29.54
N THR A 453 31.72 3.78 -29.05
CA THR A 453 32.51 2.73 -29.69
C THR A 453 31.76 1.40 -29.73
N ALA A 454 31.12 1.02 -28.61
CA ALA A 454 30.40 -0.24 -28.52
C ALA A 454 29.21 -0.31 -29.50
N VAL A 455 28.47 0.79 -29.67
CA VAL A 455 27.28 0.81 -30.54
C VAL A 455 27.57 1.08 -32.01
N ALA A 456 28.72 1.68 -32.36
CA ALA A 456 29.07 2.03 -33.74
C ALA A 456 29.13 0.84 -34.71
N GLY A 457 29.40 -0.37 -34.19
CA GLY A 457 29.37 -1.61 -34.96
C GLY A 457 28.42 -2.67 -34.40
N ALA A 458 27.58 -2.31 -33.43
CA ALA A 458 26.65 -3.25 -32.82
C ALA A 458 25.46 -3.51 -33.75
N ARG A 459 25.01 -4.76 -33.80
CA ARG A 459 23.73 -5.13 -34.41
C ARG A 459 22.77 -5.58 -33.33
N PHE A 460 21.63 -4.91 -33.27
CA PHE A 460 20.53 -5.26 -32.38
C PHE A 460 19.50 -6.06 -33.16
N GLY A 461 19.07 -7.18 -32.59
CA GLY A 461 17.97 -8.00 -33.07
C GLY A 461 16.95 -8.21 -31.97
N VAL A 462 15.68 -8.26 -32.37
CA VAL A 462 14.55 -8.60 -31.50
C VAL A 462 13.70 -9.63 -32.22
N GLU A 463 13.31 -10.66 -31.50
CA GLU A 463 12.28 -11.61 -31.88
C GLU A 463 11.20 -11.63 -30.81
N VAL A 464 9.94 -11.55 -31.21
CA VAL A 464 8.79 -11.66 -30.31
C VAL A 464 8.02 -12.92 -30.66
N ASN A 465 7.96 -13.86 -29.71
CA ASN A 465 7.23 -15.12 -29.84
C ASN A 465 7.60 -15.93 -31.11
N GLY A 466 8.87 -15.90 -31.55
CA GLY A 466 9.30 -16.57 -32.78
C GLY A 466 9.36 -15.66 -34.01
N THR A 467 8.82 -14.45 -33.95
CA THR A 467 8.72 -13.55 -35.10
C THR A 467 9.75 -12.41 -35.00
N PRO A 468 10.67 -12.25 -35.96
CA PRO A 468 11.63 -11.15 -35.99
C PRO A 468 10.95 -9.77 -36.12
N VAL A 469 11.53 -8.77 -35.49
CA VAL A 469 11.12 -7.36 -35.63
C VAL A 469 12.17 -6.61 -36.42
N ASP A 470 11.74 -5.91 -37.48
CA ASP A 470 12.62 -4.97 -38.19
C ASP A 470 12.89 -3.74 -37.32
N LEU A 471 14.13 -3.59 -36.85
CA LEU A 471 14.53 -2.49 -35.99
C LEU A 471 15.03 -1.26 -36.76
N ALA A 472 15.22 -1.34 -38.08
CA ALA A 472 15.76 -0.25 -38.89
C ALA A 472 15.00 1.09 -38.79
N PRO A 473 13.66 1.12 -38.62
CA PRO A 473 12.92 2.38 -38.51
C PRO A 473 13.06 3.11 -37.17
N TYR A 474 13.64 2.47 -36.14
CA TYR A 474 13.60 2.98 -34.77
C TYR A 474 14.92 3.68 -34.37
N PRO A 475 14.86 4.85 -33.71
CA PRO A 475 16.05 5.61 -33.36
C PRO A 475 16.81 4.96 -32.21
N LEU A 476 18.12 5.24 -32.12
CA LEU A 476 18.89 4.90 -30.92
C LEU A 476 18.81 6.05 -29.91
N VAL A 477 18.16 5.81 -28.77
CA VAL A 477 17.97 6.77 -27.68
C VAL A 477 19.08 6.59 -26.65
N ARG A 478 19.87 7.64 -26.41
CA ARG A 478 20.97 7.62 -25.44
C ARG A 478 20.49 8.20 -24.12
N LEU A 479 20.56 7.40 -23.06
CA LEU A 479 20.12 7.75 -21.72
C LEU A 479 21.28 7.54 -20.74
N ARG A 480 21.43 8.48 -19.81
CA ARG A 480 22.40 8.35 -18.71
C ARG A 480 21.67 7.76 -17.51
N LEU A 481 22.20 6.66 -16.98
CA LEU A 481 21.72 6.08 -15.74
C LEU A 481 22.27 6.87 -14.55
N ARG A 482 21.55 6.80 -13.41
CA ARG A 482 21.93 7.55 -12.21
C ARG A 482 23.21 7.04 -11.54
N ASP A 483 23.58 5.78 -11.78
CA ASP A 483 24.87 5.20 -11.38
C ASP A 483 26.07 5.75 -12.17
N GLY A 484 25.81 6.65 -13.15
CA GLY A 484 26.80 7.30 -13.98
C GLY A 484 27.06 6.59 -15.30
N SER A 485 26.55 5.38 -15.51
CA SER A 485 26.70 4.65 -16.77
C SER A 485 25.84 5.27 -17.88
N HIS A 486 26.25 5.01 -19.12
CA HIS A 486 25.59 5.50 -20.32
C HIS A 486 25.01 4.32 -21.08
N CYS A 487 23.71 4.37 -21.37
CA CYS A 487 23.02 3.34 -22.13
C CYS A 487 22.47 3.88 -23.45
N ALA A 488 22.50 3.04 -24.47
CA ALA A 488 21.83 3.27 -25.74
C ALA A 488 20.70 2.25 -25.90
N TRP A 489 19.50 2.74 -26.10
CA TRP A 489 18.28 1.97 -26.27
C TRP A 489 17.79 2.07 -27.70
N VAL A 490 17.33 0.97 -28.29
CA VAL A 490 16.52 1.08 -29.50
C VAL A 490 15.14 1.61 -29.10
N GLY A 491 14.81 2.81 -29.55
CA GLY A 491 13.60 3.57 -29.23
C GLY A 491 12.37 3.00 -29.91
N VAL A 492 12.00 1.78 -29.56
CA VAL A 492 10.78 1.11 -29.99
C VAL A 492 9.89 0.86 -28.78
N ALA A 493 8.63 1.25 -28.91
CA ALA A 493 7.61 0.98 -27.91
C ALA A 493 6.44 0.23 -28.52
N SER A 494 5.82 -0.62 -27.72
CA SER A 494 4.53 -1.20 -28.02
C SER A 494 3.46 -0.16 -27.72
N ALA A 495 2.66 0.25 -28.71
CA ALA A 495 1.55 1.19 -28.49
C ALA A 495 0.26 0.50 -28.01
N PHE A 496 0.21 -0.83 -28.08
CA PHE A 496 -0.92 -1.61 -27.60
C PHE A 496 -0.44 -2.87 -26.89
N GLN A 497 -0.99 -3.12 -25.70
CA GLN A 497 -0.80 -4.34 -24.94
C GLN A 497 -2.15 -4.93 -24.58
N ARG A 498 -2.21 -6.26 -24.56
CA ARG A 498 -3.29 -7.00 -23.92
C ARG A 498 -2.72 -8.03 -22.96
N ALA A 499 -3.55 -8.47 -22.03
CA ALA A 499 -3.20 -9.51 -21.08
C ALA A 499 -2.60 -10.73 -21.80
N SER A 500 -1.31 -10.98 -21.63
CA SER A 500 -0.59 -12.03 -22.36
C SER A 500 0.77 -12.34 -21.73
N GLN A 501 1.29 -13.53 -22.03
CA GLN A 501 2.66 -13.93 -21.72
C GLN A 501 3.43 -14.05 -23.02
N ASN A 502 4.57 -13.37 -23.11
CA ASN A 502 5.33 -13.20 -24.33
C ASN A 502 6.79 -13.58 -24.09
N ARG A 503 7.42 -14.07 -25.14
CA ARG A 503 8.85 -14.35 -25.20
C ARG A 503 9.51 -13.32 -26.09
N PHE A 504 10.39 -12.50 -25.54
CA PHE A 504 11.23 -11.60 -26.29
C PHE A 504 12.66 -12.18 -26.29
N VAL A 505 13.21 -12.41 -27.47
CA VAL A 505 14.61 -12.81 -27.64
C VAL A 505 15.36 -11.65 -28.24
N TYR A 506 16.35 -11.13 -27.52
CA TYR A 506 17.23 -10.08 -27.98
C TYR A 506 18.58 -10.66 -28.36
N THR A 507 19.11 -10.20 -29.48
CA THR A 507 20.45 -10.55 -29.95
C THR A 507 21.25 -9.27 -30.07
N ILE A 508 22.39 -9.19 -29.39
CA ILE A 508 23.29 -8.06 -29.44
C ILE A 508 24.65 -8.56 -29.93
N GLU A 509 24.95 -8.30 -31.19
CA GLU A 509 26.23 -8.65 -31.80
C GLU A 509 27.16 -7.45 -31.74
N ARG A 510 28.39 -7.64 -31.25
CA ARG A 510 29.40 -6.58 -31.16
C ARG A 510 30.71 -7.02 -31.80
N PRO A 511 31.45 -6.10 -32.44
CA PRO A 511 32.77 -6.40 -32.96
C PRO A 511 33.78 -6.58 -31.81
N ALA A 512 34.52 -7.70 -31.81
CA ALA A 512 35.61 -7.93 -30.87
C ALA A 512 36.77 -8.67 -31.57
N LEU A 513 37.93 -8.03 -31.72
CA LEU A 513 39.21 -8.64 -32.16
C LEU A 513 39.08 -9.79 -33.20
N GLY A 514 38.31 -9.58 -34.27
CA GLY A 514 38.15 -10.54 -35.38
C GLY A 514 37.04 -11.59 -35.24
N VAL A 515 36.34 -11.68 -34.10
CA VAL A 515 35.17 -12.57 -33.91
C VAL A 515 33.99 -11.77 -33.32
N PRO A 516 32.79 -11.81 -33.92
CA PRO A 516 31.62 -11.15 -33.32
C PRO A 516 31.26 -11.80 -31.98
N LEU A 517 31.18 -11.00 -30.92
CA LEU A 517 30.64 -11.43 -29.63
C LEU A 517 29.12 -11.23 -29.66
N THR A 518 28.38 -12.32 -29.50
CA THR A 518 26.93 -12.30 -29.48
C THR A 518 26.43 -12.53 -28.06
N THR A 519 25.68 -11.56 -27.55
CA THR A 519 24.90 -11.71 -26.32
C THR A 519 23.45 -12.02 -26.69
N ARG A 520 22.95 -13.16 -26.22
CA ARG A 520 21.54 -13.57 -26.38
C ARG A 520 20.79 -13.38 -25.08
N VAL A 521 19.75 -12.56 -25.09
CA VAL A 521 18.87 -12.35 -23.94
C VAL A 521 17.52 -12.99 -24.23
N GLU A 522 17.07 -13.88 -23.35
CA GLU A 522 15.72 -14.40 -23.37
C GLU A 522 14.91 -13.79 -22.23
N LEU A 523 13.96 -12.92 -22.59
CA LEU A 523 13.12 -12.20 -21.67
C LEU A 523 11.69 -12.73 -21.74
N GLY A 524 11.21 -13.33 -20.66
CA GLY A 524 9.78 -13.61 -20.51
C GLY A 524 9.06 -12.35 -20.04
N VAL A 525 8.06 -11.90 -20.78
CA VAL A 525 7.34 -10.65 -20.53
C VAL A 525 5.87 -10.94 -20.27
N THR A 526 5.40 -10.60 -19.07
CA THR A 526 3.99 -10.72 -18.71
C THR A 526 3.33 -9.35 -18.81
N PHE A 527 2.45 -9.15 -19.79
CA PHE A 527 1.57 -7.98 -19.83
C PHE A 527 0.33 -8.26 -18.98
N LYS A 528 0.12 -7.46 -17.93
CA LYS A 528 -1.00 -7.61 -17.00
C LYS A 528 -1.82 -6.33 -16.86
N ASP A 529 -3.11 -6.53 -16.62
CA ASP A 529 -4.02 -5.47 -16.19
C ASP A 529 -3.63 -5.14 -14.73
N PRO A 530 -3.50 -3.85 -14.38
CA PRO A 530 -3.14 -3.43 -13.03
C PRO A 530 -4.00 -3.95 -11.86
#